data_AF-A0A7J6SJ07-F1
#
_entry.id   AF-A0A7J6SJ07-F1
#
_cell.length_a   1.000
_cell.length_b   1.000
_cell.length_c   1.000
_cell.angle_alpha   90.00
_cell.angle_beta   90.00
_cell.angle_gamma   90.00
#
_symmetry.space_group_name_H-M   'P 1'
#
loop_
_entity.id
_entity.type
_entity.pdbx_description
1 polymer ?
#
loop_
_entity_poly.entity_id
_entity_poly.type
_entity_poly.pdbx_seq_one_letter_code
_entity_poly.pdbx_strand_id
1 'polypeptide(L)'
;MSYRLSDGYLALDVPYGYVSGAPASSASAQQRHQVLVTVGHASTQFELIAAQMRSPEVLRRIKELKEKFAGKTIICGVDRLGRLSGILLKLRTFRQFLKVYPSYRNKVVLVQLAVSRTTTTHTSPENRITLAKR
;
A
#
# COMPACT_ATOMS: atom_id res chain seq x y z
N MET A 1 32.72 -7.80 17.76
CA MET A 1 33.13 -8.06 16.37
C MET A 1 32.59 -6.92 15.53
N SER A 2 33.48 -6.02 15.10
CA SER A 2 33.15 -4.72 14.51
C SER A 2 33.25 -4.75 13.00
N TYR A 3 32.27 -4.22 12.29
CA TYR A 3 32.45 -3.83 10.90
C TYR A 3 31.88 -2.44 10.64
N ARG A 4 32.74 -1.60 10.08
CA ARG A 4 32.48 -0.23 9.64
C ARG A 4 32.06 -0.29 8.17
N LEU A 5 30.96 0.36 7.84
CA LEU A 5 30.37 0.39 6.49
C LEU A 5 30.95 1.56 5.70
N SER A 6 31.43 1.33 4.47
CA SER A 6 31.63 2.41 3.50
C SER A 6 30.41 2.63 2.60
N ASP A 7 29.58 1.61 2.31
CA ASP A 7 28.60 1.75 1.21
C ASP A 7 27.24 1.04 1.44
N GLY A 8 26.67 1.13 2.65
CA GLY A 8 25.23 0.86 2.87
C GLY A 8 24.73 -0.59 2.77
N TYR A 9 25.59 -1.59 2.57
CA TYR A 9 25.20 -3.01 2.56
C TYR A 9 25.52 -3.71 3.87
N LEU A 10 24.52 -4.37 4.47
CA LEU A 10 24.71 -5.27 5.59
C LEU A 10 24.95 -6.69 5.05
N ALA A 11 26.22 -7.09 4.93
CA ALA A 11 26.54 -8.50 4.72
C ALA A 11 26.47 -9.21 6.08
N LEU A 12 25.35 -9.88 6.35
CA LEU A 12 25.29 -10.86 7.42
C LEU A 12 25.90 -12.15 6.86
N ASP A 13 27.10 -12.51 7.31
CA ASP A 13 27.58 -13.87 7.19
C ASP A 13 26.74 -14.69 8.19
N VAL A 14 25.61 -15.23 7.73
CA VAL A 14 24.66 -15.95 8.59
C VAL A 14 25.09 -17.41 8.66
N PRO A 15 25.61 -17.93 9.79
CA PRO A 15 25.91 -19.34 9.93
C PRO A 15 24.67 -20.07 10.46
N TYR A 16 23.53 -20.00 9.77
CA TYR A 16 22.40 -20.86 10.08
C TYR A 16 22.48 -22.14 9.25
N GLY A 17 23.38 -23.03 9.66
CA GLY A 17 23.29 -24.45 9.33
C GLY A 17 22.35 -25.10 10.34
N TYR A 18 21.12 -25.42 9.94
CA TYR A 18 20.29 -26.35 10.70
C TYR A 18 20.80 -27.77 10.40
N VAL A 19 21.58 -28.34 11.31
CA VAL A 19 21.99 -29.75 11.25
C VAL A 19 21.00 -30.53 12.12
N SER A 20 20.02 -31.18 11.50
CA SER A 20 19.25 -32.22 12.21
C SER A 20 20.15 -33.44 12.38
N GLY A 21 20.62 -33.64 13.63
CA GLY A 21 21.17 -34.87 14.21
C GLY A 21 21.84 -35.92 13.31
N ALA A 22 23.17 -35.97 13.35
CA ALA A 22 24.01 -37.19 13.48
C ALA A 22 25.50 -36.77 13.55
N PRO A 23 26.38 -37.48 14.28
CA PRO A 23 27.78 -37.12 14.41
C PRO A 23 28.54 -37.36 13.10
N ALA A 24 29.51 -36.50 12.84
CA ALA A 24 30.28 -36.43 11.61
C ALA A 24 31.05 -37.72 11.29
N SER A 25 30.87 -38.22 10.07
CA SER A 25 31.83 -39.11 9.40
C SER A 25 32.01 -38.69 7.94
N SER A 26 33.27 -38.47 7.58
CA SER A 26 33.81 -38.23 6.23
C SER A 26 33.38 -36.95 5.50
N ALA A 27 34.40 -36.15 5.19
CA ALA A 27 34.35 -34.95 4.39
C ALA A 27 33.78 -35.23 2.98
N SER A 28 32.53 -34.85 2.75
CA SER A 28 32.13 -34.34 1.45
C SER A 28 32.22 -32.82 1.55
N ALA A 29 33.00 -32.21 0.65
CA ALA A 29 33.00 -30.77 0.50
C ALA A 29 31.62 -30.35 -0.02
N GLN A 30 30.65 -30.18 0.89
CA GLN A 30 29.34 -29.64 0.56
C GLN A 30 29.55 -28.27 -0.07
N GLN A 31 29.15 -28.16 -1.33
CA GLN A 31 29.27 -26.93 -2.11
C GLN A 31 28.53 -25.80 -1.38
N ARG A 32 29.30 -24.85 -0.84
CA ARG A 32 28.76 -23.73 -0.06
C ARG A 32 28.14 -22.73 -1.02
N HIS A 33 26.81 -22.64 -1.02
CA HIS A 33 26.09 -21.60 -1.77
C HIS A 33 26.04 -20.34 -0.92
N GLN A 34 26.55 -19.23 -1.45
CA GLN A 34 26.37 -17.92 -0.82
C GLN A 34 25.05 -17.32 -1.28
N VAL A 35 24.25 -16.85 -0.33
CA VAL A 35 22.99 -16.14 -0.57
C VAL A 35 23.12 -14.74 0.02
N LEU A 36 22.96 -13.71 -0.82
CA LEU A 36 22.91 -12.32 -0.39
C LEU A 36 21.45 -11.92 -0.15
N VAL A 37 21.12 -11.54 1.07
CA VAL A 37 19.82 -10.96 1.41
C VAL A 37 19.97 -9.45 1.55
N THR A 38 19.24 -8.68 0.75
CA THR A 38 19.20 -7.22 0.86
C THR A 38 17.79 -6.74 1.18
N VAL A 39 17.70 -5.61 1.88
CA VAL A 39 16.45 -4.89 2.08
C VAL A 39 16.54 -3.61 1.29
N GLY A 40 15.72 -3.51 0.24
CA GLY A 40 15.57 -2.30 -0.55
C GLY A 40 14.20 -1.67 -0.31
N HIS A 41 14.15 -0.33 -0.33
CA HIS A 41 12.88 0.39 -0.41
C HIS A 41 12.54 0.60 -1.88
N ALA A 42 11.34 0.21 -2.29
CA ALA A 42 10.82 0.55 -3.60
C ALA A 42 10.20 1.95 -3.54
N SER A 43 10.84 2.92 -4.18
CA SER A 43 10.33 4.28 -4.34
C SER A 43 9.53 4.43 -5.63
N THR A 44 8.66 5.43 -5.68
CA THR A 44 7.96 5.82 -6.92
C THR A 44 8.74 6.92 -7.63
N GLN A 45 8.66 7.00 -8.97
CA GLN A 45 9.28 8.05 -9.77
C GLN A 45 8.53 9.38 -9.59
N PHE A 46 8.86 10.10 -8.51
CA PHE A 46 8.16 11.31 -8.09
C PHE A 46 8.14 12.38 -9.18
N GLU A 47 9.28 12.62 -9.85
CA GLU A 47 9.40 13.67 -10.87
C GLU A 47 8.44 13.47 -12.05
N LEU A 48 8.26 12.22 -12.51
CA LEU A 48 7.31 11.92 -13.58
C LEU A 48 5.87 12.21 -13.15
N ILE A 49 5.50 11.84 -11.92
CA ILE A 49 4.17 12.13 -11.38
C ILE A 49 3.98 13.63 -11.23
N ALA A 50 4.97 14.34 -10.69
CA ALA A 50 4.92 15.78 -10.52
C ALA A 50 4.76 16.52 -11.85
N ALA A 51 5.42 16.05 -12.92
CA ALA A 51 5.23 16.57 -14.27
C ALA A 51 3.80 16.34 -14.77
N GLN A 52 3.26 15.13 -14.63
CA GLN A 52 1.91 14.79 -15.08
C GLN A 52 0.81 15.54 -14.32
N MET A 53 1.01 15.82 -13.03
CA MET A 53 0.08 16.62 -12.22
C MET A 53 -0.09 18.06 -12.74
N ARG A 54 0.86 18.57 -13.52
CA ARG A 54 0.79 19.92 -14.13
C ARG A 54 0.08 19.93 -15.49
N SER A 55 -0.38 18.78 -15.99
CA SER A 55 -1.07 18.72 -17.28
C SER A 55 -2.37 19.54 -17.27
N PRO A 56 -2.75 20.19 -18.39
CA PRO A 56 -3.97 21.01 -18.45
C PRO A 56 -5.24 20.24 -18.09
N GLU A 57 -5.31 18.95 -18.46
CA GLU A 57 -6.46 18.09 -18.16
C GLU A 57 -6.61 17.88 -16.64
N VAL A 58 -5.52 17.60 -15.93
CA VAL A 58 -5.52 17.41 -14.48
C VAL A 58 -5.89 18.71 -13.77
N LEU A 59 -5.31 19.85 -14.19
CA LEU A 59 -5.62 21.15 -13.60
C LEU A 59 -7.09 21.54 -13.80
N ARG A 60 -7.64 21.30 -15.00
CA ARG A 60 -9.07 21.50 -15.29
C ARG A 60 -9.92 20.63 -14.37
N ARG A 61 -9.58 19.35 -14.22
CA ARG A 61 -10.34 18.43 -13.37
C ARG A 61 -10.29 18.81 -11.89
N ILE A 62 -9.14 19.31 -11.41
CA ILE A 62 -8.99 19.84 -10.05
C ILE A 62 -9.94 21.03 -9.85
N LYS A 63 -10.02 21.95 -10.82
CA LYS A 63 -10.92 23.11 -10.75
C LYS A 63 -12.38 22.68 -10.63
N GLU A 64 -12.83 21.78 -11.50
CA GLU A 64 -14.21 21.24 -11.47
C GLU A 64 -14.54 20.57 -10.13
N LEU A 65 -13.61 19.81 -9.56
CA LEU A 65 -13.81 19.15 -8.26
C LEU A 65 -13.87 20.16 -7.10
N LYS A 66 -13.03 21.20 -7.13
CA LYS A 66 -13.06 22.27 -6.13
C LYS A 66 -14.37 23.04 -6.16
N GLU A 67 -14.89 23.33 -7.35
CA GLU A 67 -16.19 23.99 -7.52
C GLU A 67 -17.34 23.10 -7.06
N LYS A 68 -17.35 21.82 -7.48
CA LYS A 68 -18.39 20.85 -7.12
C LYS A 68 -18.50 20.62 -5.60
N PHE A 69 -17.37 20.65 -4.89
CA PHE A 69 -17.30 20.43 -3.45
C PHE A 69 -16.92 21.71 -2.69
N ALA A 70 -17.30 22.88 -3.22
CA ALA A 70 -17.02 24.16 -2.58
C ALA A 70 -17.47 24.18 -1.11
N GLY A 71 -16.61 24.71 -0.24
CA GLY A 71 -16.83 24.76 1.21
C GLY A 71 -16.72 23.41 1.93
N LYS A 72 -16.25 22.35 1.26
CA LYS A 72 -16.02 21.03 1.86
C LYS A 72 -14.56 20.59 1.74
N THR A 73 -14.06 19.90 2.75
CA THR A 73 -12.79 19.18 2.70
C THR A 73 -12.98 17.83 2.02
N ILE A 74 -12.19 17.56 0.98
CA ILE A 74 -12.22 16.27 0.26
C ILE A 74 -11.10 15.38 0.80
N ILE A 75 -11.46 14.19 1.28
CA ILE A 75 -10.53 13.10 1.60
C ILE A 75 -10.62 12.10 0.45
N CYS A 76 -9.50 11.78 -0.19
CA CYS A 76 -9.46 10.82 -1.29
C CYS A 76 -8.67 9.57 -0.89
N GLY A 77 -9.18 8.40 -1.24
CA GLY A 77 -8.48 7.13 -1.11
C GLY A 77 -8.52 6.36 -2.42
N VAL A 78 -7.38 5.78 -2.83
CA VAL A 78 -7.29 4.86 -3.95
C VAL A 78 -6.66 3.58 -3.43
N ASP A 79 -7.43 2.50 -3.39
CA ASP A 79 -6.98 1.24 -2.84
C ASP A 79 -7.45 0.10 -3.75
N ARG A 80 -6.70 -1.01 -3.74
CA ARG A 80 -7.15 -2.23 -4.41
C ARG A 80 -8.40 -2.77 -3.70
N LEU A 81 -9.33 -3.39 -4.42
CA LEU A 81 -10.40 -4.14 -3.77
C LEU A 81 -9.84 -5.48 -3.31
N GLY A 82 -9.84 -5.73 -2.00
CA GLY A 82 -9.34 -6.98 -1.44
C GLY A 82 -9.45 -7.01 0.08
N ARG A 83 -9.31 -8.19 0.66
CA ARG A 83 -9.48 -8.40 2.11
C ARG A 83 -8.54 -7.54 2.97
N LEU A 84 -7.34 -7.25 2.45
CA LEU A 84 -6.29 -6.51 3.17
C LEU A 84 -6.21 -5.02 2.81
N SER A 85 -7.10 -4.51 1.96
CA SER A 85 -6.93 -3.16 1.40
C SER A 85 -7.31 -2.01 2.33
N GLY A 86 -7.65 -2.28 3.58
CA GLY A 86 -7.95 -1.26 4.59
C GLY A 86 -9.19 -0.40 4.31
N ILE A 87 -9.87 -0.56 3.17
CA ILE A 87 -11.05 0.23 2.77
C ILE A 87 -12.12 0.19 3.86
N LEU A 88 -12.42 -1.01 4.37
CA LEU A 88 -13.42 -1.18 5.42
C LEU A 88 -13.03 -0.41 6.69
N LEU A 89 -11.75 -0.38 7.04
CA LEU A 89 -11.25 0.36 8.19
C LEU A 89 -11.38 1.88 7.97
N LYS A 90 -11.06 2.38 6.77
CA LYS A 90 -11.26 3.79 6.40
C LYS A 90 -12.74 4.19 6.52
N LEU A 91 -13.66 3.39 5.99
CA LEU A 91 -15.10 3.66 6.06
C LEU A 91 -15.63 3.63 7.50
N ARG A 92 -15.21 2.65 8.31
CA ARG A 92 -15.59 2.57 9.73
C ARG A 92 -15.08 3.77 10.52
N THR A 93 -13.84 4.17 10.27
CA THR A 93 -13.21 5.33 10.90
C THR A 93 -13.91 6.62 10.50
N PHE A 94 -14.20 6.80 9.21
CA PHE A 94 -14.92 7.98 8.73
C PHE A 94 -16.32 8.09 9.34
N ARG A 95 -17.05 6.98 9.45
CA ARG A 95 -18.34 6.93 10.16
C ARG A 95 -18.18 7.32 11.63
N GLN A 96 -17.16 6.79 12.31
CA GLN A 96 -16.91 7.12 13.71
C GLN A 96 -16.50 8.59 13.90
N PHE A 97 -15.65 9.12 13.01
CA PHE A 97 -15.27 10.52 12.97
C PHE A 97 -16.49 11.45 12.91
N LEU A 98 -17.45 11.19 12.02
CA LEU A 98 -18.68 11.99 11.91
C LEU A 98 -19.65 11.84 13.10
N LYS A 99 -19.53 10.75 13.87
CA LYS A 99 -20.26 10.56 15.13
C LYS A 99 -19.63 11.38 16.26
N VAL A 100 -18.30 11.28 16.41
CA VAL A 100 -17.54 11.96 17.47
C VAL A 100 -17.47 13.47 17.24
N TYR A 101 -17.40 13.90 15.98
CA TYR A 101 -17.31 15.32 15.61
C TYR A 101 -18.46 15.74 14.67
N PRO A 102 -19.69 15.96 15.21
CA PRO A 102 -20.86 16.34 14.40
C PRO A 102 -20.68 17.64 13.62
N SER A 103 -19.81 18.56 14.08
CA SER A 103 -19.51 19.84 13.43
C SER A 103 -18.91 19.71 12.03
N TYR A 104 -18.35 18.53 11.69
CA TYR A 104 -17.79 18.19 10.39
C TYR A 104 -18.79 17.53 9.43
N ARG A 105 -20.00 17.20 9.90
CA ARG A 105 -21.08 16.73 9.02
C ARG A 105 -21.36 17.81 7.98
N ASN A 106 -21.56 17.38 6.74
CA ASN A 106 -21.72 18.27 5.57
C ASN A 106 -20.50 19.16 5.23
N LYS A 107 -19.40 19.10 5.99
CA LYS A 107 -18.15 19.84 5.70
C LYS A 107 -17.03 18.95 5.17
N VAL A 108 -17.17 17.63 5.28
CA VAL A 108 -16.14 16.68 4.80
C VAL A 108 -16.78 15.63 3.89
N VAL A 109 -16.08 15.28 2.82
CA VAL A 109 -16.47 14.24 1.86
C VAL A 109 -15.33 13.24 1.72
N LEU A 110 -15.62 11.95 1.86
CA LEU A 110 -14.70 10.87 1.54
C LEU A 110 -15.01 10.33 0.14
N VAL A 111 -14.04 10.40 -0.77
CA VAL A 111 -14.09 9.81 -2.12
C VAL A 111 -13.14 8.61 -2.13
N GLN A 112 -13.69 7.40 -2.15
CA GLN A 112 -12.91 6.16 -2.12
C GLN A 112 -13.05 5.43 -3.46
N LEU A 113 -11.94 5.36 -4.22
CA LEU A 113 -11.83 4.53 -5.41
C LEU A 113 -11.31 3.15 -5.01
N ALA A 114 -12.13 2.12 -5.23
CA ALA A 114 -11.77 0.72 -5.00
C ALA A 114 -11.47 0.04 -6.34
N VAL A 115 -10.20 -0.22 -6.62
CA VAL A 115 -9.76 -0.79 -7.90
C VAL A 115 -9.73 -2.32 -7.80
N SER A 116 -10.66 -2.99 -8.48
CA SER A 116 -10.63 -4.45 -8.62
C SER A 116 -9.66 -4.87 -9.72
N ARG A 117 -8.95 -5.99 -9.52
CA ARG A 117 -8.22 -6.66 -10.60
C ARG A 117 -9.21 -7.56 -11.33
N THR A 118 -9.76 -7.11 -12.45
CA THR A 118 -10.50 -7.98 -13.34
C THR A 118 -9.51 -8.88 -14.10
N THR A 119 -9.24 -10.08 -13.57
CA THR A 119 -9.08 -11.25 -14.43
C THR A 119 -10.46 -11.85 -14.57
N THR A 120 -10.93 -12.01 -15.80
CA THR A 120 -12.23 -12.57 -16.16
C THR A 120 -12.44 -13.94 -15.49
N THR A 121 -13.19 -14.02 -14.40
CA THR A 121 -13.95 -15.20 -13.95
C THR A 121 -14.90 -14.80 -12.81
N HIS A 122 -16.21 -14.94 -13.08
CA HIS A 122 -17.33 -14.89 -12.13
C HIS A 122 -17.39 -13.72 -11.13
N THR A 123 -17.98 -12.60 -11.54
CA THR A 123 -18.63 -11.68 -10.61
C THR A 123 -19.81 -12.37 -9.95
N SER A 124 -19.57 -12.98 -8.79
CA SER A 124 -20.62 -13.38 -7.88
C SER A 124 -21.18 -12.11 -7.18
N PRO A 125 -22.52 -11.98 -7.04
CA PRO A 125 -23.19 -10.73 -6.68
C PRO A 125 -22.85 -10.16 -5.29
N GLU A 126 -22.16 -10.91 -4.42
CA GLU A 126 -21.78 -10.48 -3.07
C GLU A 126 -20.74 -9.35 -3.02
N ASN A 127 -20.05 -9.04 -4.12
CA ASN A 127 -19.05 -7.96 -4.14
C ASN A 127 -19.62 -6.57 -4.49
N ARG A 128 -20.94 -6.44 -4.68
CA ARG A 128 -21.60 -5.13 -4.81
C ARG A 128 -21.88 -4.53 -3.42
N ILE A 129 -20.94 -3.72 -2.92
CA ILE A 129 -21.26 -2.81 -1.82
C ILE A 129 -22.14 -1.69 -2.38
N THR A 130 -23.46 -1.87 -2.30
CA THR A 130 -24.44 -0.82 -2.58
C THR A 130 -24.66 -0.05 -1.28
N LEU A 131 -24.15 1.19 -1.19
CA LEU A 131 -24.49 2.08 -0.09
C LEU A 131 -25.94 2.53 -0.30
N ALA A 132 -26.87 1.91 0.43
CA ALA A 132 -28.25 2.38 0.49
C ALA A 132 -28.28 3.80 1.05
N LYS A 133 -28.78 4.75 0.27
CA LYS A 133 -29.20 6.06 0.77
C LYS A 133 -30.33 5.83 1.77
N ARG A 134 -30.10 6.18 3.03
CA ARG A 134 -31.18 6.55 3.96
C ARG A 134 -31.23 8.07 3.99
#